data_AF-A0A0M0BFE1-F1
#
_entry.id   AF-A0A0M0BFE1-F1
#
_cell.length_a   1.000
_cell.length_b   1.000
_cell.length_c   1.000
_cell.angle_alpha   90.00
_cell.angle_beta   90.00
_cell.angle_gamma   90.00
#
_symmetry.space_group_name_H-M   'P 1'
#
loop_
_entity.id
_entity.type
_entity.pdbx_description
1 polymer ?
#
loop_
_entity_poly.entity_id
_entity_poly.type
_entity_poly.pdbx_seq_one_letter_code
_entity_poly.pdbx_strand_id
1 'polypeptide(L)'
;LCITPGKKVFVVFIDLNILDHDGNLFDTAALASILALMSAKIQKYTVTKDGQLKFKTGTITLPLTNFPVEVTIAKIGDKLVVDPSLDEEAVIEAQITIALGKDDEVCAVQKSLTGTFSLDEVSTVLDIATTKVKAMRENVLRGVGGWLDGKE
;
A
#
# COMPACT_ATOMS: atom_id res chain seq x y z
N LEU A 1 -12.47 -6.25 12.90
CA LEU A 1 -13.70 -5.60 12.38
C LEU A 1 -15.01 -6.33 12.73
N CYS A 2 -14.97 -7.52 13.34
CA CYS A 2 -16.19 -8.20 13.80
C CYS A 2 -16.83 -7.45 14.98
N ILE A 3 -18.15 -7.24 14.93
CA ILE A 3 -18.94 -6.65 16.02
C ILE A 3 -19.66 -7.76 16.78
N THR A 4 -20.32 -8.66 16.06
CA THR A 4 -21.02 -9.82 16.63
C THR A 4 -20.86 -10.99 15.66
N PRO A 5 -20.18 -12.08 16.07
CA PRO A 5 -19.93 -13.23 15.21
C PRO A 5 -21.22 -13.74 14.55
N GLY A 6 -21.15 -13.98 13.24
CA GLY A 6 -22.28 -14.47 12.43
C GLY A 6 -23.45 -13.50 12.27
N LYS A 7 -23.35 -12.24 12.74
CA LYS A 7 -24.45 -11.26 12.67
C LYS A 7 -24.04 -9.92 12.10
N LYS A 8 -22.99 -9.29 12.66
CA LYS A 8 -22.62 -7.91 12.35
C LYS A 8 -21.12 -7.74 12.25
N VAL A 9 -20.68 -7.10 11.19
CA VAL A 9 -19.28 -6.73 10.93
C VAL A 9 -19.23 -5.33 10.33
N PHE A 10 -18.11 -4.65 10.51
CA PHE A 10 -17.80 -3.51 9.66
C PHE A 10 -17.29 -4.02 8.31
N VAL A 11 -17.74 -3.36 7.24
CA VAL A 11 -17.19 -3.51 5.89
C VAL A 11 -16.45 -2.24 5.58
N VAL A 12 -15.22 -2.37 5.11
CA VAL A 12 -14.37 -1.24 4.69
C VAL A 12 -14.24 -1.31 3.19
N PHE A 13 -14.59 -0.22 2.52
CA PHE A 13 -14.40 -0.04 1.08
C PHE A 13 -13.28 0.99 0.87
N ILE A 14 -12.47 0.77 -0.15
CA ILE A 14 -11.46 1.71 -0.63
C ILE A 14 -11.78 1.97 -2.09
N ASP A 15 -12.10 3.23 -2.40
CA ASP A 15 -12.35 3.67 -3.76
C ASP A 15 -11.21 4.57 -4.18
N LEU A 16 -10.51 4.20 -5.26
CA LEU A 16 -9.41 4.95 -5.82
C LEU A 16 -9.89 5.69 -7.07
N ASN A 17 -9.63 6.99 -7.13
CA ASN A 17 -9.90 7.82 -8.31
C ASN A 17 -8.56 8.30 -8.87
N ILE A 18 -8.26 7.88 -10.09
CA ILE A 18 -7.04 8.29 -10.79
C ILE A 18 -7.31 9.61 -11.47
N LEU A 19 -6.59 10.65 -11.03
CA LEU A 19 -6.78 12.01 -11.53
C LEU A 19 -5.90 12.31 -12.73
N ASP A 20 -4.67 11.82 -12.70
CA ASP A 20 -3.67 11.97 -13.74
C ASP A 20 -2.78 10.73 -13.74
N HIS A 21 -2.36 10.29 -14.93
CA HIS A 21 -1.54 9.09 -15.09
C HIS A 21 -0.29 9.42 -15.90
N ASP A 22 0.83 9.47 -15.18
CA ASP A 22 2.18 9.74 -15.72
C ASP A 22 3.16 8.63 -15.35
N GLY A 23 2.71 7.37 -15.46
CA GLY A 23 3.47 6.18 -15.07
C GLY A 23 3.17 5.64 -13.67
N ASN A 24 3.65 4.42 -13.44
CA ASN A 24 3.65 3.64 -12.20
C ASN A 24 2.37 3.79 -11.34
N LEU A 25 1.24 3.52 -11.96
CA LEU A 25 -0.06 3.67 -11.33
C LEU A 25 -0.26 2.71 -10.15
N PHE A 26 0.36 1.53 -10.21
CA PHE A 26 0.26 0.49 -9.18
C PHE A 26 0.80 0.98 -7.84
N ASP A 27 2.07 1.40 -7.80
CA ASP A 27 2.70 1.87 -6.56
C ASP A 27 1.94 3.06 -5.96
N THR A 28 1.49 3.97 -6.82
CA THR A 28 0.68 5.13 -6.41
C THR A 28 -0.65 4.69 -5.80
N ALA A 29 -1.36 3.77 -6.43
CA ALA A 29 -2.65 3.26 -5.98
C ALA A 29 -2.53 2.48 -4.64
N ALA A 30 -1.51 1.64 -4.50
CA ALA A 30 -1.26 0.91 -3.26
C ALA A 30 -0.87 1.85 -2.12
N LEU A 31 0.01 2.81 -2.39
CA LEU A 31 0.41 3.83 -1.42
C LEU A 31 -0.79 4.65 -0.95
N ALA A 32 -1.62 5.13 -1.87
CA ALA A 32 -2.85 5.86 -1.57
C ALA A 32 -3.81 5.02 -0.71
N SER A 33 -3.97 3.73 -1.04
CA SER A 33 -4.82 2.80 -0.29
C SER A 33 -4.36 2.63 1.16
N ILE A 34 -3.05 2.44 1.38
CA ILE A 34 -2.48 2.29 2.71
C ILE A 34 -2.60 3.58 3.52
N LEU A 35 -2.31 4.74 2.91
CA LEU A 35 -2.49 6.04 3.55
C LEU A 35 -3.95 6.30 3.95
N ALA A 36 -4.89 5.94 3.08
CA ALA A 36 -6.33 6.05 3.36
C ALA A 36 -6.74 5.13 4.54
N LEU A 37 -6.27 3.88 4.55
CA LEU A 37 -6.55 2.95 5.65
C LEU A 37 -5.93 3.41 6.98
N MET A 38 -4.72 3.95 6.96
CA MET A 38 -4.01 4.40 8.16
C MET A 38 -4.65 5.65 8.77
N SER A 39 -5.21 6.53 7.93
CA SER A 39 -5.91 7.74 8.36
C SER A 39 -7.41 7.53 8.63
N ALA A 40 -7.98 6.40 8.18
CA ALA A 40 -9.39 6.08 8.35
C ALA A 40 -9.80 5.98 9.83
N LYS A 41 -10.91 6.64 10.15
CA LYS A 41 -11.49 6.72 11.48
C LYS A 41 -12.86 6.06 11.49
N ILE A 42 -13.10 5.19 12.47
CA ILE A 42 -14.42 4.63 12.76
C ILE A 42 -14.94 5.25 14.07
N GLN A 43 -16.25 5.51 14.14
CA GLN A 43 -16.85 6.05 15.36
C GLN A 43 -16.73 5.04 16.50
N LYS A 44 -16.38 5.52 17.70
CA LYS A 44 -16.35 4.66 18.90
C LYS A 44 -17.72 4.02 19.09
N TYR A 45 -17.75 2.76 19.48
CA TYR A 45 -19.00 2.03 19.67
C TYR A 45 -18.95 1.08 20.86
N THR A 46 -20.12 0.69 21.34
CA THR A 46 -20.32 -0.40 22.30
C THR A 46 -21.43 -1.31 21.84
N VAL A 47 -21.36 -2.59 22.20
CA VAL A 47 -22.41 -3.56 21.92
C VAL A 47 -23.23 -3.76 23.20
N THR A 48 -24.55 -3.54 23.12
CA THR A 48 -25.45 -3.78 24.26
C THR A 48 -25.60 -5.28 24.51
N LYS A 49 -26.17 -5.67 25.67
CA LYS A 49 -26.48 -7.09 25.96
C LYS A 49 -27.37 -7.73 24.90
N ASP A 50 -28.22 -6.94 24.25
CA ASP A 50 -29.13 -7.39 23.18
C ASP A 50 -28.46 -7.41 21.78
N GLY A 51 -27.16 -7.15 21.69
CA GLY A 51 -26.41 -7.16 20.41
C GLY A 51 -26.65 -5.93 19.52
N GLN A 52 -27.12 -4.81 20.09
CA GLN A 52 -27.27 -3.55 19.37
C GLN A 52 -26.01 -2.71 19.45
N LEU A 53 -25.67 -2.04 18.35
CA LEU A 53 -24.52 -1.16 18.28
C LEU A 53 -24.92 0.25 18.75
N LYS A 54 -24.25 0.76 19.77
CA LYS A 54 -24.41 2.13 20.26
C LYS A 54 -23.13 2.91 19.98
N PHE A 55 -23.24 3.90 19.11
CA PHE A 55 -22.16 4.83 18.82
C PHE A 55 -21.92 5.80 19.99
N LYS A 56 -20.67 6.20 20.17
CA LYS A 56 -20.20 7.14 21.18
C LYS A 56 -19.50 8.32 20.52
N THR A 57 -19.32 9.38 21.28
CA THR A 57 -18.51 10.53 20.85
C THR A 57 -17.05 10.11 20.66
N GLY A 58 -16.44 10.62 19.60
CA GLY A 58 -15.05 10.35 19.22
C GLY A 58 -14.88 9.15 18.30
N THR A 59 -13.65 8.98 17.83
CA THR A 59 -13.27 7.98 16.83
C THR A 59 -12.13 7.10 17.32
N ILE A 60 -11.97 5.95 16.67
CA ILE A 60 -10.79 5.09 16.75
C ILE A 60 -10.27 4.84 15.34
N THR A 61 -8.99 4.59 15.19
CA THR A 61 -8.40 4.18 13.91
C THR A 61 -8.72 2.73 13.59
N LEU A 62 -8.54 2.35 12.33
CA LEU A 62 -8.61 0.94 11.96
C LEU A 62 -7.48 0.15 12.64
N PRO A 63 -7.74 -1.09 13.11
CA PRO A 63 -6.74 -1.92 13.77
C PRO A 63 -5.84 -2.60 12.72
N LEU A 64 -5.03 -1.80 12.01
CA LEU A 64 -4.06 -2.30 11.03
C LEU A 64 -2.89 -2.98 11.76
N THR A 65 -2.50 -4.16 11.28
CA THR A 65 -1.36 -4.92 11.82
C THR A 65 -0.10 -4.75 11.00
N ASN A 66 -0.25 -4.36 9.72
CA ASN A 66 0.81 -4.15 8.75
C ASN A 66 0.45 -3.00 7.80
N PHE A 67 1.45 -2.44 7.12
CA PHE A 67 1.33 -1.35 6.15
C PHE A 67 2.38 -1.57 5.05
N PRO A 68 2.12 -2.49 4.11
CA PRO A 68 3.09 -2.77 3.05
C PRO A 68 3.30 -1.56 2.16
N VAL A 69 4.52 -1.39 1.68
CA VAL A 69 4.87 -0.42 0.63
C VAL A 69 5.42 -1.21 -0.53
N GLU A 70 4.96 -0.91 -1.73
CA GLU A 70 5.43 -1.56 -2.94
C GLU A 70 6.34 -0.67 -3.77
N VAL A 71 7.20 -1.31 -4.53
CA VAL A 71 8.10 -0.69 -5.50
C VAL A 71 8.05 -1.51 -6.78
N THR A 72 7.77 -0.84 -7.89
CA THR A 72 7.80 -1.39 -9.24
C THR A 72 9.15 -1.08 -9.90
N ILE A 73 9.80 -2.13 -10.38
CA ILE A 73 11.03 -2.07 -11.16
C ILE A 73 10.76 -2.63 -12.55
N ALA A 74 10.99 -1.79 -13.56
CA ALA A 74 10.88 -2.09 -14.97
C ALA A 74 12.22 -2.54 -15.55
N LYS A 75 12.16 -3.37 -16.61
CA LYS A 75 13.31 -3.78 -17.42
C LYS A 75 13.13 -3.24 -18.84
N ILE A 76 14.12 -2.47 -19.28
CA ILE A 76 14.22 -1.91 -20.63
C ILE A 76 15.60 -2.32 -21.18
N GLY A 77 15.62 -3.29 -22.09
CA GLY A 77 16.85 -3.96 -22.50
C GLY A 77 17.61 -4.53 -21.30
N ASP A 78 18.89 -4.17 -21.15
CA ASP A 78 19.77 -4.61 -20.05
C ASP A 78 19.74 -3.69 -18.83
N LYS A 79 18.74 -2.80 -18.72
CA LYS A 79 18.64 -1.81 -17.64
C LYS A 79 17.41 -2.05 -16.77
N LEU A 80 17.59 -1.86 -15.48
CA LEU A 80 16.53 -1.83 -14.47
C LEU A 80 16.21 -0.38 -14.12
N VAL A 81 14.94 -0.01 -14.22
CA VAL A 81 14.43 1.33 -13.94
C VAL A 81 13.41 1.23 -12.82
N VAL A 82 13.56 2.05 -11.78
CA VAL A 82 12.63 2.12 -10.66
C VAL A 82 11.63 3.22 -10.95
N ASP A 83 10.34 2.96 -10.70
CA ASP A 83 9.28 3.96 -10.84
C ASP A 83 9.19 4.51 -12.28
N PRO A 84 8.83 3.66 -13.27
CA PRO A 84 8.82 4.07 -14.67
C PRO A 84 7.78 5.16 -14.93
N SER A 85 8.21 6.22 -15.61
CA SER A 85 7.35 7.24 -16.19
C SER A 85 6.50 6.68 -17.34
N LEU A 86 5.50 7.43 -17.79
CA LEU A 86 4.62 7.01 -18.88
C LEU A 86 5.39 6.67 -20.18
N ASP A 87 6.40 7.47 -20.52
CA ASP A 87 7.25 7.23 -21.69
C ASP A 87 8.11 5.97 -21.52
N GLU A 88 8.60 5.71 -20.30
CA GLU A 88 9.34 4.50 -19.99
C GLU A 88 8.43 3.27 -20.05
N GLU A 89 7.20 3.35 -19.55
CA GLU A 89 6.18 2.29 -19.61
C GLU A 89 5.91 1.81 -21.04
N ALA A 90 5.94 2.73 -22.02
CA ALA A 90 5.72 2.42 -23.42
C ALA A 90 6.79 1.49 -24.03
N VAL A 91 7.97 1.38 -23.41
CA VAL A 91 9.12 0.61 -23.94
C VAL A 91 9.58 -0.52 -22.99
N ILE A 92 8.84 -0.81 -21.92
CA ILE A 92 9.16 -1.89 -20.98
C ILE A 92 8.96 -3.25 -21.61
N GLU A 93 9.93 -4.16 -21.41
CA GLU A 93 9.82 -5.56 -21.80
C GLU A 93 9.22 -6.43 -20.68
N ALA A 94 9.64 -6.17 -19.44
CA ALA A 94 9.21 -6.87 -18.24
C ALA A 94 9.21 -5.92 -17.03
N GLN A 95 8.33 -6.14 -16.05
CA GLN A 95 8.41 -5.43 -14.77
C GLN A 95 8.14 -6.38 -13.61
N ILE A 96 8.67 -6.05 -12.44
CA ILE A 96 8.40 -6.73 -11.17
C ILE A 96 8.00 -5.68 -10.14
N THR A 97 6.86 -5.92 -9.50
CA THR A 97 6.40 -5.16 -8.33
C THR A 97 6.61 -6.01 -7.08
N ILE A 98 7.29 -5.46 -6.07
CA ILE A 98 7.54 -6.12 -4.78
C ILE A 98 6.91 -5.28 -3.67
N ALA A 99 6.03 -5.90 -2.88
CA ALA A 99 5.48 -5.30 -1.67
C ALA A 99 6.22 -5.80 -0.43
N LEU A 100 6.75 -4.87 0.36
CA LEU A 100 7.44 -5.16 1.61
C LEU A 100 6.64 -4.64 2.81
N GLY A 101 6.36 -5.52 3.75
CA GLY A 101 5.70 -5.22 5.01
C GLY A 101 6.57 -4.45 5.98
N LYS A 102 5.99 -4.00 7.10
CA LYS A 102 6.62 -3.11 8.07
C LYS A 102 7.93 -3.66 8.67
N ASP A 103 8.08 -4.98 8.69
CA ASP A 103 9.22 -5.70 9.26
C ASP A 103 10.20 -6.17 8.15
N ASP A 104 10.13 -5.51 6.98
CA ASP A 104 10.91 -5.79 5.75
C ASP A 104 10.64 -7.17 5.14
N GLU A 105 9.53 -7.81 5.51
CA GLU A 105 9.10 -9.08 4.96
C GLU A 105 8.42 -8.93 3.61
N VAL A 106 8.72 -9.83 2.68
CA VAL A 106 8.05 -9.87 1.36
C VAL A 106 6.60 -10.28 1.55
N CYS A 107 5.67 -9.36 1.25
CA CYS A 107 4.23 -9.59 1.31
C CYS A 107 3.68 -10.11 -0.02
N ALA A 108 4.20 -9.58 -1.13
CA ALA A 108 3.80 -9.97 -2.47
C ALA A 108 4.92 -9.69 -3.48
N VAL A 109 4.95 -10.49 -4.55
CA VAL A 109 5.80 -10.27 -5.73
C VAL A 109 4.94 -10.56 -6.95
N GLN A 110 4.92 -9.63 -7.90
CA GLN A 110 4.20 -9.77 -9.15
C GLN A 110 5.12 -9.43 -10.31
N LYS A 111 5.42 -10.43 -11.15
CA LYS A 111 6.05 -10.20 -12.46
C LYS A 111 4.95 -10.00 -13.49
N SER A 112 5.08 -8.94 -14.29
CA SER A 112 4.13 -8.58 -15.34
C SER A 112 4.82 -8.49 -16.71
N LEU A 113 4.00 -8.39 -17.76
CA LEU A 113 4.42 -8.37 -19.17
C LEU A 113 5.10 -9.68 -19.62
N THR A 114 5.60 -9.70 -20.86
CA THR A 114 6.07 -10.92 -21.53
C THR A 114 7.56 -11.19 -21.39
N GLY A 115 8.39 -10.18 -21.11
CA GLY A 115 9.84 -10.34 -20.98
C GLY A 115 10.27 -11.13 -19.75
N THR A 116 11.57 -11.27 -19.52
CA THR A 116 12.11 -12.16 -18.48
C THR A 116 13.17 -11.50 -17.62
N PHE A 117 13.28 -11.97 -16.38
CA PHE A 117 14.37 -11.64 -15.46
C PHE A 117 15.20 -12.90 -15.21
N SER A 118 16.51 -12.75 -15.23
CA SER A 118 17.46 -13.72 -14.68
C SER A 118 17.38 -13.72 -13.15
N LEU A 119 17.88 -14.78 -12.51
CA LEU A 119 17.89 -14.88 -11.05
C LEU A 119 18.74 -13.80 -10.39
N ASP A 120 19.83 -13.40 -11.04
CA ASP A 120 20.71 -12.32 -10.56
C ASP A 120 20.00 -10.96 -10.63
N GLU A 121 19.24 -10.71 -11.69
CA GLU A 121 18.40 -9.52 -11.79
C GLU A 121 17.31 -9.53 -10.73
N VAL A 122 16.64 -10.66 -10.47
CA VAL A 122 15.62 -10.74 -9.40
C VAL A 122 16.22 -10.44 -8.02
N SER A 123 17.43 -10.94 -7.75
CA SER A 123 18.14 -10.64 -6.50
C SER A 123 18.45 -9.14 -6.39
N THR A 124 18.93 -8.55 -7.48
CA THR A 124 19.20 -7.10 -7.57
C THR A 124 17.91 -6.27 -7.38
N VAL A 125 16.80 -6.69 -7.98
CA VAL A 125 15.47 -6.06 -7.85
C VAL A 125 15.02 -6.07 -6.38
N LEU A 126 15.22 -7.18 -5.66
CA LEU A 126 14.88 -7.29 -4.25
C LEU A 126 15.73 -6.35 -3.37
N ASP A 127 17.04 -6.25 -3.64
CA ASP A 127 17.94 -5.34 -2.91
C ASP A 127 17.55 -3.86 -3.12
N ILE A 128 17.22 -3.51 -4.37
CA ILE A 128 16.73 -2.17 -4.73
C ILE A 128 15.41 -1.89 -4.01
N ALA A 129 14.43 -2.80 -4.11
CA ALA A 129 13.12 -2.65 -3.47
C ALA A 129 13.26 -2.45 -1.96
N THR A 130 14.08 -3.27 -1.30
CA THR A 130 14.34 -3.19 0.15
C THR A 130 14.91 -1.82 0.55
N THR A 131 15.84 -1.30 -0.24
CA THR A 131 16.44 0.02 0.02
C THR A 131 15.44 1.16 -0.20
N LYS A 132 14.65 1.10 -1.28
CA LYS A 132 13.68 2.13 -1.64
C LYS A 132 12.49 2.16 -0.68
N VAL A 133 11.96 1.01 -0.29
CA VAL A 133 10.87 0.92 0.67
C VAL A 133 11.25 1.53 2.02
N LYS A 134 12.48 1.30 2.51
CA LYS A 134 12.94 1.92 3.77
C LYS A 134 12.83 3.44 3.74
N ALA A 135 13.31 4.06 2.65
CA ALA A 135 13.21 5.50 2.47
C ALA A 135 11.75 5.98 2.33
N MET A 136 10.91 5.26 1.57
CA MET A 136 9.51 5.61 1.38
C MET A 136 8.69 5.48 2.67
N ARG A 137 8.97 4.47 3.50
CA ARG A 137 8.26 4.21 4.74
C ARG A 137 8.40 5.36 5.73
N GLU A 138 9.56 5.99 5.81
CA GLU A 138 9.76 7.19 6.63
C GLU A 138 8.82 8.33 6.21
N ASN A 139 8.65 8.54 4.90
CA ASN A 139 7.74 9.55 4.37
C ASN A 139 6.28 9.22 4.65
N VAL A 140 5.88 7.94 4.52
CA VAL A 140 4.52 7.46 4.83
C VAL A 140 4.19 7.72 6.30
N LEU A 141 5.07 7.30 7.22
CA LEU A 141 4.86 7.46 8.65
C LEU A 141 4.83 8.93 9.06
N ARG A 142 5.69 9.77 8.46
CA ARG A 142 5.67 11.22 8.68
C ARG A 142 4.38 11.86 8.19
N GLY A 143 3.91 11.47 7.00
CA GLY A 143 2.67 11.99 6.41
C GLY A 143 1.45 11.65 7.26
N VAL A 144 1.32 10.39 7.69
CA VAL A 144 0.22 9.97 8.56
C VAL A 144 0.34 10.58 9.96
N GLY A 145 1.54 10.60 10.55
CA GLY A 145 1.77 11.16 11.88
C GLY A 145 1.41 12.64 11.99
N GLY A 146 1.84 13.46 11.02
CA GLY A 146 1.46 14.88 10.97
C GLY A 146 -0.06 15.08 10.86
N TRP A 147 -0.73 14.22 10.10
CA TRP A 147 -2.17 14.26 9.92
C TRP A 147 -2.96 13.77 11.16
N LEU A 148 -2.44 12.77 11.87
CA LEU A 148 -3.05 12.27 13.12
C LEU A 148 -2.87 13.26 14.28
N ASP A 149 -1.77 14.00 14.31
CA ASP A 149 -1.45 15.00 15.34
C ASP A 149 -2.18 16.34 15.14
N GLY A 150 -2.97 16.49 14.08
CA GLY A 150 -3.76 17.69 13.82
C GLY A 150 -2.93 18.92 13.44
N LYS A 151 -1.74 18.71 12.87
CA LYS A 151 -0.96 19.78 12.25
C LYS A 151 -1.41 19.94 10.81
N GLU A 152 -2.29 20.92 10.56
CA GLU A 152 -2.50 21.52 9.24
C GLU A 152 -1.23 22.24 8.77
#